data_AF-A0A7R8ZNV3-F1
#
_entry.id   AF-A0A7R8ZNV3-F1
#
_cell.length_a   1.000
_cell.length_b   1.000
_cell.length_c   1.000
_cell.angle_alpha   90.00
_cell.angle_beta   90.00
_cell.angle_gamma   90.00
#
_symmetry.space_group_name_H-M   'P 1'
#
loop_
_entity.id
_entity.type
_entity.pdbx_description
1 polymer ?
#
loop_
_entity_poly.entity_id
_entity_poly.type
_entity_poly.pdbx_seq_one_letter_code
_entity_poly.pdbx_strand_id
1 'polypeptide(L)'
;MAVSAYNTLDEFRAYWLEGQRVFNTVNAMFQSESMKWRLQKFKAKTPGLKFYYFNSKQYRRRIFMTEALFPISPLGLSNVFWEEGKDMPEWNPNVLKAGNLMDIGTKARATYQISKGAGAISSREFLNVNFKDKVANGTGFLVAYASIPSFPGYTPSKDYVT
;
A
#
# COMPACT_ATOMS: atom_id res chain seq x y z
N MET A 1 36.49 11.25 1.61
CA MET A 1 35.23 11.81 1.05
C MET A 1 34.08 11.39 1.96
N ALA A 2 33.61 12.31 2.82
CA ALA A 2 32.55 12.07 3.80
C ALA A 2 31.17 12.39 3.19
N VAL A 3 30.83 11.76 2.07
CA VAL A 3 29.51 11.84 1.43
C VAL A 3 28.84 10.50 1.68
N SER A 4 28.07 10.32 2.76
CA SER A 4 27.22 9.12 2.87
C SER A 4 26.17 9.16 4.00
N ALA A 5 26.51 9.60 5.21
CA ALA A 5 25.60 9.43 6.35
C ALA A 5 24.48 10.47 6.46
N TYR A 6 24.73 11.73 6.05
CA TYR A 6 23.72 12.80 6.17
C TYR A 6 22.67 12.74 5.05
N ASN A 7 23.07 12.43 3.82
CA ASN A 7 22.13 12.30 2.70
C ASN A 7 21.15 11.14 2.90
N THR A 8 21.60 10.03 3.49
CA THR A 8 20.75 8.86 3.75
C THR A 8 19.71 9.13 4.84
N LEU A 9 20.03 9.96 5.84
CA LEU A 9 19.11 10.27 6.93
C LEU A 9 17.98 11.21 6.51
N ASP A 10 18.29 12.20 5.66
CA ASP A 10 17.28 13.08 5.06
C ASP A 10 16.38 12.33 4.06
N GLU A 11 16.94 11.41 3.27
CA GLU A 11 16.18 10.52 2.38
C GLU A 11 15.23 9.60 3.17
N PHE A 12 15.70 8.96 4.24
CA PHE A 12 14.85 8.12 5.10
C PHE A 12 13.75 8.93 5.78
N ARG A 13 14.05 10.16 6.19
CA ARG A 13 13.03 11.08 6.71
C ARG A 13 11.98 11.42 5.66
N ALA A 14 12.39 11.68 4.41
CA ALA A 14 11.47 11.96 3.31
C ALA A 14 10.53 10.77 3.04
N TYR A 15 11.07 9.54 3.01
CA TYR A 15 10.27 8.33 2.86
C TYR A 15 9.27 8.15 4.01
N TRP A 16 9.71 8.37 5.25
CA TRP A 16 8.83 8.29 6.41
C TRP A 16 7.69 9.31 6.35
N LEU A 17 8.00 10.57 5.98
CA LEU A 17 7.02 11.64 5.82
C LEU A 17 6.03 11.34 4.70
N GLU A 18 6.49 10.76 3.59
CA GLU A 18 5.63 10.37 2.47
C GLU A 18 4.67 9.24 2.86
N GLY A 19 5.16 8.23 3.58
CA GLY A 19 4.32 7.18 4.17
C GLY A 19 3.26 7.77 5.12
N GLN A 20 3.66 8.67 6.02
CA GLN A 20 2.76 9.33 6.94
C GLN A 20 1.71 10.20 6.22
N ARG A 21 2.11 10.91 5.16
CA ARG A 21 1.21 11.73 4.34
C ARG A 21 0.11 10.89 3.69
N VAL A 22 0.47 9.74 3.10
CA VAL A 22 -0.51 8.83 2.49
C VAL A 22 -1.39 8.19 3.55
N PHE A 23 -0.83 7.78 4.69
CA PHE A 23 -1.61 7.28 5.82
C PHE A 23 -2.69 8.28 6.25
N ASN A 24 -2.32 9.53 6.52
CA ASN A 24 -3.24 10.58 6.93
C ASN A 24 -4.31 10.84 5.87
N THR A 25 -3.90 10.84 4.61
CA THR A 25 -4.82 11.01 3.46
C THR A 25 -5.87 9.90 3.41
N VAL A 26 -5.44 8.64 3.50
CA VAL A 26 -6.34 7.48 3.45
C VAL A 26 -7.26 7.46 4.68
N ASN A 27 -6.72 7.71 5.87
CA ASN A 27 -7.51 7.80 7.09
C ASN A 27 -8.59 8.89 6.99
N ALA A 28 -8.26 10.08 6.44
CA ALA A 28 -9.22 11.14 6.21
C ALA A 28 -10.29 10.77 5.16
N MET A 29 -9.94 10.00 4.12
CA MET A 29 -10.92 9.52 3.14
C MET A 29 -11.97 8.61 3.76
N PHE A 30 -11.58 7.72 4.67
CA PHE A 30 -12.52 6.82 5.35
C PHE A 30 -13.45 7.55 6.34
N GLN A 31 -13.00 8.66 6.92
CA GLN A 31 -13.78 9.44 7.88
C GLN A 31 -14.65 10.52 7.23
N SER A 32 -14.47 10.77 5.93
CA SER A 32 -15.12 11.88 5.25
C SER A 32 -16.50 11.51 4.73
N GLU A 33 -17.54 12.12 5.29
CA GLU A 33 -18.92 12.02 4.81
C GLU A 33 -19.10 12.57 3.38
N SER A 34 -18.18 13.42 2.92
CA SER A 34 -18.21 13.96 1.56
C SER A 34 -17.82 12.95 0.48
N MET A 35 -17.26 11.79 0.86
CA MET A 35 -16.88 10.73 -0.07
C MET A 35 -18.12 9.96 -0.51
N LYS A 36 -18.65 10.35 -1.68
CA LYS A 36 -19.81 9.70 -2.31
C LYS A 36 -19.42 8.38 -2.99
N TRP A 37 -19.08 7.38 -2.19
CA TRP A 37 -18.75 6.03 -2.66
C TRP A 37 -19.92 5.41 -3.42
N ARG A 38 -19.65 4.89 -4.61
CA ARG A 38 -20.63 4.24 -5.47
C ARG A 38 -20.34 2.76 -5.52
N LEU A 39 -21.34 1.93 -5.22
CA LEU A 39 -21.20 0.49 -5.34
C LEU A 39 -21.03 0.12 -6.82
N GLN A 40 -19.97 -0.60 -7.12
CA GLN A 40 -19.75 -1.20 -8.42
C GLN A 40 -20.61 -2.46 -8.51
N LYS A 41 -21.49 -2.53 -9.51
CA LYS A 41 -22.29 -3.74 -9.78
C LYS A 41 -21.35 -4.85 -10.27
N PHE A 42 -20.84 -5.63 -9.33
CA PHE A 42 -20.02 -6.80 -9.60
C PHE A 42 -20.61 -7.99 -8.85
N LYS A 43 -20.74 -9.15 -9.53
CA LYS A 43 -21.04 -10.41 -8.85
C LYS A 43 -19.74 -10.92 -8.26
N ALA A 44 -19.40 -10.46 -7.05
CA ALA A 44 -18.33 -11.08 -6.29
C ALA A 44 -18.72 -12.55 -6.03
N LYS A 45 -17.81 -13.48 -6.34
CA LYS A 45 -17.99 -14.90 -5.97
C LYS A 45 -17.87 -15.10 -4.46
N THR A 46 -17.17 -14.19 -3.78
CA THR A 46 -16.96 -14.19 -2.33
C THR A 46 -18.12 -13.49 -1.63
N PRO A 47 -18.88 -14.19 -0.76
CA PRO A 47 -19.93 -13.57 0.05
C PRO A 47 -19.37 -12.42 0.90
N GLY A 48 -20.12 -11.32 1.00
CA GLY A 48 -19.72 -10.15 1.81
C GLY A 48 -18.67 -9.24 1.17
N LEU A 49 -18.05 -9.62 0.06
CA LEU A 49 -17.11 -8.79 -0.69
C LEU A 49 -17.86 -7.71 -1.49
N LYS A 50 -17.58 -6.45 -1.21
CA LYS A 50 -18.16 -5.30 -1.92
C LYS A 50 -17.08 -4.46 -2.57
N PHE A 51 -17.38 -3.96 -3.76
CA PHE A 51 -16.49 -3.08 -4.51
C PHE A 51 -17.15 -1.72 -4.69
N TYR A 52 -16.43 -0.66 -4.33
CA TYR A 52 -16.89 0.70 -4.45
C TYR A 52 -15.89 1.51 -5.28
N TYR A 53 -16.36 2.62 -5.84
CA TYR A 53 -15.50 3.61 -6.46
C TYR A 53 -15.95 5.04 -6.14
N PHE A 54 -15.02 5.97 -6.20
CA PHE A 54 -15.25 7.39 -6.05
C PHE A 54 -14.38 8.16 -7.07
N ASN A 55 -14.97 9.12 -7.78
CA ASN A 55 -14.21 10.00 -8.67
C ASN A 55 -13.73 11.21 -7.85
N SER A 56 -12.45 11.20 -7.46
CA SER A 56 -11.89 12.28 -6.67
C SER A 56 -11.58 13.50 -7.54
N LYS A 57 -12.18 14.63 -7.19
CA LYS A 57 -11.83 15.94 -7.76
C LYS A 57 -10.42 16.36 -7.37
N GLN A 58 -10.02 16.12 -6.12
CA GLN A 58 -8.69 16.47 -5.59
C GLN A 58 -7.57 15.78 -6.37
N TYR A 59 -7.71 14.47 -6.62
CA TYR A 59 -6.67 13.68 -7.31
C TYR A 59 -6.88 13.59 -8.82
N ARG A 60 -7.97 14.15 -9.35
CA ARG A 60 -8.41 14.02 -10.76
C ARG A 60 -8.37 12.57 -11.25
N ARG A 61 -8.71 11.63 -10.36
CA ARG A 61 -8.60 10.19 -10.58
C ARG A 61 -9.76 9.47 -9.92
N ARG A 62 -10.06 8.27 -10.43
CA ARG A 62 -10.96 7.33 -9.77
C ARG A 62 -10.20 6.56 -8.70
N ILE A 63 -10.76 6.51 -7.50
CA ILE A 63 -10.31 5.70 -6.38
C ILE A 63 -11.26 4.52 -6.25
N PHE A 64 -10.70 3.34 -6.03
CA PHE A 64 -11.44 2.11 -5.81
C PHE A 64 -11.27 1.66 -4.37
N MET A 65 -12.32 1.09 -3.80
CA MET A 65 -12.33 0.54 -2.44
C MET A 65 -12.92 -0.86 -2.48
N THR A 66 -12.26 -1.78 -1.79
CA THR A 66 -12.76 -3.13 -1.58
C THR A 66 -13.07 -3.28 -0.10
N GLU A 67 -14.29 -3.69 0.23
CA GLU A 67 -14.72 -3.99 1.59
C GLU A 67 -14.94 -5.50 1.71
N ALA A 68 -14.36 -6.10 2.74
CA ALA A 68 -14.49 -7.52 3.05
C ALA A 68 -14.51 -7.73 4.57
N LEU A 69 -15.19 -8.78 5.01
CA LEU A 69 -15.19 -9.23 6.40
C LEU A 69 -14.32 -10.46 6.54
N PHE A 70 -13.40 -10.44 7.50
CA PHE A 70 -12.52 -11.55 7.79
C PHE A 70 -12.76 -12.04 9.23
N PRO A 71 -12.78 -13.36 9.48
CA PRO A 71 -12.92 -13.93 10.80
C PRO A 71 -11.57 -13.91 11.57
N ILE A 72 -10.93 -12.75 11.63
CA ILE A 72 -9.64 -12.52 12.28
C ILE A 72 -9.67 -11.14 12.98
N SER A 73 -8.90 -10.98 14.05
CA SER A 73 -8.81 -9.70 14.74
C SER A 73 -8.15 -8.61 13.85
N PRO A 74 -8.48 -7.32 14.04
CA PRO A 74 -7.84 -6.23 13.29
C PRO A 74 -6.31 -6.23 13.42
N LEU A 75 -5.78 -6.56 14.59
CA LEU A 75 -4.34 -6.70 14.81
C LEU A 75 -3.75 -7.89 14.03
N GLY A 76 -4.43 -9.04 14.05
CA GLY A 76 -4.02 -10.22 13.30
C GLY A 76 -3.95 -9.94 11.80
N LEU A 77 -5.00 -9.33 11.25
CA LEU A 77 -5.02 -8.95 9.83
C LEU A 77 -3.92 -7.94 9.49
N SER A 78 -3.71 -6.95 10.35
CA SER A 78 -2.64 -5.96 10.16
C SER A 78 -1.24 -6.57 10.22
N ASN A 79 -1.04 -7.64 10.99
CA ASN A 79 0.23 -8.35 11.04
C ASN A 79 0.46 -9.20 9.79
N VAL A 80 -0.57 -9.85 9.25
CA VAL A 80 -0.47 -10.56 7.97
C VAL A 80 0.00 -9.60 6.85
N PHE A 81 -0.62 -8.43 6.71
CA PHE A 81 -0.20 -7.48 5.67
C PHE A 81 1.18 -6.84 5.92
N TRP A 82 1.57 -6.67 7.18
CA TRP A 82 2.81 -5.98 7.53
C TRP A 82 4.03 -6.90 7.59
N GLU A 83 3.91 -8.05 8.28
CA GLU A 83 5.01 -8.98 8.51
C GLU A 83 5.12 -10.03 7.40
N GLU A 84 3.99 -10.57 6.95
CA GLU A 84 3.92 -11.62 5.93
C GLU A 84 3.72 -11.02 4.51
N GLY A 85 3.71 -9.68 4.39
CA GLY A 85 3.53 -9.00 3.11
C GLY A 85 4.63 -9.31 2.09
N LYS A 86 5.84 -9.65 2.55
CA LYS A 86 6.95 -10.13 1.70
C LYS A 86 6.68 -11.53 1.10
N ASP A 87 5.88 -12.33 1.79
CA ASP A 87 5.53 -13.71 1.42
C ASP A 87 4.19 -13.75 0.66
N MET A 88 3.67 -12.57 0.29
CA MET A 88 2.43 -12.42 -0.50
C MET A 88 2.34 -13.28 -1.76
N PRO A 89 3.43 -13.55 -2.52
CA PRO A 89 3.36 -14.45 -3.68
C PRO A 89 2.89 -15.88 -3.34
N GLU A 90 3.06 -16.34 -2.10
CA GLU A 90 2.67 -17.70 -1.69
C GLU A 90 1.15 -17.89 -1.63
N TRP A 91 0.42 -16.82 -1.30
CA TRP A 91 -1.03 -16.86 -1.09
C TRP A 91 -1.84 -15.94 -2.02
N ASN A 92 -1.20 -14.98 -2.71
CA ASN A 92 -1.85 -14.08 -3.64
C ASN A 92 -1.40 -14.32 -5.09
N PRO A 93 -2.23 -14.94 -5.95
CA PRO A 93 -1.85 -15.26 -7.33
C PRO A 93 -1.68 -14.03 -8.23
N ASN A 94 -2.05 -12.84 -7.76
CA ASN A 94 -1.86 -11.58 -8.49
C ASN A 94 -0.49 -10.94 -8.22
N VAL A 95 0.34 -11.54 -7.36
CA VAL A 95 1.68 -11.05 -7.04
C VAL A 95 2.69 -12.10 -7.46
N LEU A 96 3.66 -11.70 -8.29
CA LEU A 96 4.73 -12.56 -8.78
C LEU A 96 5.91 -12.58 -7.81
N LYS A 97 6.21 -11.43 -7.20
CA LYS A 97 7.31 -11.26 -6.25
C LYS A 97 6.97 -10.13 -5.28
N ALA A 98 7.40 -10.26 -4.05
CA ALA A 98 7.36 -9.17 -3.07
C ALA A 98 8.57 -9.28 -2.14
N GLY A 99 8.90 -8.19 -1.45
CA GLY A 99 9.95 -8.22 -0.44
C GLY A 99 10.09 -6.93 0.34
N ASN A 100 10.72 -7.05 1.51
CA ASN A 100 11.07 -5.94 2.37
C ASN A 100 12.48 -5.46 2.01
N LEU A 101 12.65 -4.16 1.83
CA LEU A 101 13.95 -3.55 1.58
C LEU A 101 14.58 -3.07 2.89
N MET A 102 13.84 -2.31 3.69
CA MET A 102 14.35 -1.72 4.92
C MET A 102 13.21 -1.25 5.83
N ASP A 103 13.39 -1.42 7.13
CA ASP A 103 12.56 -0.75 8.14
C ASP A 103 13.03 0.69 8.34
N ILE A 104 12.08 1.63 8.30
CA ILE A 104 12.29 3.07 8.45
C ILE A 104 11.63 3.49 9.76
N GLY A 105 12.38 3.37 10.85
CA GLY A 105 11.84 3.52 12.19
C GLY A 105 10.86 2.40 12.54
N THR A 106 9.88 2.68 13.40
CA THR A 106 8.94 1.67 13.93
C THR A 106 7.61 1.57 13.18
N LYS A 107 7.33 2.52 12.29
CA LYS A 107 6.02 2.66 11.63
C LYS A 107 6.10 2.60 10.11
N ALA A 108 7.28 2.74 9.52
CA ALA A 108 7.45 2.74 8.07
C ALA A 108 8.38 1.62 7.61
N ARG A 109 8.14 1.10 6.41
CA ARG A 109 8.93 0.02 5.80
C ARG A 109 8.98 0.23 4.29
N ALA A 110 10.17 0.27 3.71
CA ALA A 110 10.33 0.24 2.26
C ALA A 110 10.16 -1.20 1.74
N THR A 111 9.39 -1.36 0.68
CA THR A 111 9.08 -2.66 0.06
C THR A 111 9.06 -2.55 -1.45
N TYR A 112 9.26 -3.69 -2.12
CA TYR A 112 9.00 -3.82 -3.54
C TYR A 112 7.96 -4.91 -3.79
N GLN A 113 7.20 -4.77 -4.87
CA GLN A 113 6.21 -5.75 -5.30
C GLN A 113 6.14 -5.78 -6.83
N ILE A 114 6.07 -6.99 -7.39
CA ILE A 114 5.84 -7.22 -8.81
C ILE A 114 4.45 -7.83 -8.95
N SER A 115 3.51 -7.09 -9.52
CA SER A 115 2.17 -7.58 -9.81
C SER A 115 2.14 -8.36 -11.11
N LYS A 116 1.36 -9.43 -11.14
CA LYS A 116 1.05 -10.19 -12.34
C LYS A 116 0.13 -9.38 -13.25
N GLY A 117 0.50 -9.27 -14.52
CA GLY A 117 -0.37 -8.72 -15.56
C GLY A 117 -1.67 -9.53 -15.74
N ALA A 118 -2.70 -8.89 -16.30
CA ALA A 118 -3.99 -9.53 -16.56
C ALA A 118 -4.49 -9.19 -17.96
N GLY A 119 -4.71 -10.22 -18.80
CA GLY A 119 -5.13 -10.06 -20.19
C GLY A 119 -4.13 -9.23 -20.99
N ALA A 120 -4.57 -8.08 -21.50
CA ALA A 120 -3.74 -7.14 -22.26
C ALA A 120 -2.86 -6.22 -21.38
N ILE A 121 -2.94 -6.33 -20.06
CA ILE A 121 -2.17 -5.49 -19.12
C ILE A 121 -0.88 -6.22 -18.76
N SER A 122 0.27 -5.61 -19.03
CA SER A 122 1.58 -6.13 -18.64
C SER A 122 1.77 -6.16 -17.12
N SER A 123 2.65 -7.06 -16.66
CA SER A 123 3.12 -7.07 -15.28
C SER A 123 3.82 -5.74 -14.95
N ARG A 124 3.72 -5.33 -13.68
CA ARG A 124 4.24 -4.06 -13.19
C ARG A 124 5.00 -4.23 -11.91
N GLU A 125 6.04 -3.43 -11.76
CA GLU A 125 6.83 -3.35 -10.55
C GLU A 125 6.49 -2.07 -9.78
N PHE A 126 6.36 -2.19 -8.47
CA PHE A 126 6.05 -1.11 -7.56
C PHE A 126 7.08 -1.08 -6.45
N LEU A 127 7.61 0.11 -6.20
CA LEU A 127 8.42 0.41 -5.05
C LEU A 127 7.59 1.29 -4.11
N ASN A 128 7.44 0.89 -2.86
CA ASN A 128 6.56 1.56 -1.92
C ASN A 128 7.23 1.79 -0.57
N VAL A 129 6.84 2.87 0.10
CA VAL A 129 6.98 3.01 1.54
C VAL A 129 5.63 2.72 2.16
N ASN A 130 5.61 1.70 3.00
CA ASN A 130 4.42 1.30 3.72
C ASN A 130 4.45 1.99 5.08
N PHE A 131 3.30 2.47 5.56
CA PHE A 131 3.16 3.09 6.87
C PHE A 131 2.04 2.42 7.64
N LYS A 132 2.31 1.97 8.86
CA LYS A 132 1.35 1.30 9.74
C LYS A 132 1.16 2.08 11.02
N ASP A 133 -0.10 2.33 11.37
CA ASP A 133 -0.47 2.88 12.66
C ASP A 133 -1.93 2.54 13.02
N LYS A 134 -2.33 2.86 14.25
CA LYS A 134 -3.74 2.81 14.66
C LYS A 134 -4.53 3.90 13.92
N VAL A 135 -5.75 3.57 13.50
CA VAL A 135 -6.68 4.60 13.00
C VAL A 135 -7.10 5.54 14.13
N ALA A 136 -7.45 6.79 13.80
CA ALA A 136 -7.65 7.84 14.81
C ALA A 136 -8.76 7.56 15.83
N ASN A 137 -9.78 6.78 15.46
CA ASN A 137 -10.86 6.37 16.36
C ASN A 137 -10.50 5.17 17.26
N GLY A 138 -9.27 4.64 17.14
CA GLY A 138 -8.76 3.54 17.97
C GLY A 138 -9.35 2.16 17.66
N THR A 139 -10.23 2.03 16.67
CA THR A 139 -10.97 0.78 16.43
C THR A 139 -10.23 -0.24 15.56
N GLY A 140 -9.05 0.11 15.05
CA GLY A 140 -8.27 -0.78 14.19
C GLY A 140 -6.91 -0.23 13.80
N PHE A 141 -6.34 -0.82 12.76
CA PHE A 141 -5.06 -0.45 12.18
C PHE A 141 -5.24 -0.12 10.71
N LEU A 142 -4.46 0.83 10.22
CA LEU A 142 -4.34 1.15 8.81
C LEU A 142 -2.90 0.87 8.37
N VAL A 143 -2.76 0.17 7.25
CA VAL A 143 -1.49 0.03 6.52
C VAL A 143 -1.66 0.76 5.20
N ALA A 144 -0.90 1.83 5.01
CA ALA A 144 -0.93 2.66 3.82
C ALA A 144 0.33 2.44 2.98
N TYR A 145 0.19 2.40 1.66
CA TYR A 145 1.29 2.17 0.73
C TYR A 145 1.48 3.43 -0.12
N ALA A 146 2.65 4.05 -0.02
CA ALA A 146 3.03 5.21 -0.80
C ALA A 146 4.06 4.82 -1.85
N SER A 147 3.69 4.88 -3.14
CA SER A 147 4.65 4.57 -4.21
C SER A 147 5.75 5.63 -4.28
N ILE A 148 6.99 5.16 -4.38
CA ILE A 148 8.19 6.00 -4.44
C ILE A 148 8.97 5.69 -5.73
N PRO A 149 9.68 6.68 -6.30
CA PRO A 149 10.35 6.50 -7.59
C PRO A 149 11.62 5.65 -7.49
N SER A 150 12.31 5.67 -6.36
CA SER A 150 13.57 4.96 -6.13
C SER A 150 13.83 4.76 -4.63
N PHE A 151 14.70 3.82 -4.30
CA PHE A 151 15.18 3.57 -2.94
C PHE A 151 16.68 3.25 -2.98
N PRO A 152 17.52 3.78 -2.07
CA PRO A 152 18.95 3.55 -2.08
C PRO A 152 19.30 2.05 -2.07
N GLY A 153 20.16 1.63 -3.01
CA GLY A 153 20.58 0.22 -3.15
C GLY A 153 19.55 -0.69 -3.83
N TYR A 154 18.39 -0.18 -4.23
CA TYR A 154 17.41 -0.92 -5.02
C TYR A 154 17.51 -0.58 -6.51
N THR A 155 17.60 -1.61 -7.34
CA THR A 155 17.58 -1.48 -8.80
C THR A 155 16.32 -2.15 -9.34
N PRO A 156 15.41 -1.40 -10.00
CA PRO A 156 14.21 -1.97 -10.59
C PRO A 156 14.54 -3.04 -11.65
N SER A 157 13.65 -4.01 -11.81
CA SER A 157 13.76 -5.00 -12.88
C SER A 157 13.59 -4.35 -14.24
N LYS A 158 14.39 -4.79 -15.23
CA LYS A 158 14.24 -4.37 -16.63
C LYS A 158 13.07 -5.06 -17.34
N ASP A 159 12.57 -6.16 -16.77
CA ASP A 159 11.55 -7.01 -17.38
C ASP A 159 10.12 -6.53 -17.09
N TYR A 160 9.96 -5.54 -16.21
CA TYR A 160 8.66 -5.05 -15.76
C TYR A 160 8.52 -3.54 -15.96
N VAL A 161 7.28 -3.12 -16.23
CA VAL A 161 6.96 -1.70 -16.31
C VAL A 161 6.86 -1.13 -14.90
N THR A 162 7.60 -0.06 -14.61
CA THR A 162 7.51 0.73 -13.38
C THR A 162 6.45 1.82 -13.50
#